data_AF-A0A953Q736-F1
#
_entry.id   AF-A0A953Q736-F1
#
_cell.length_a   1.000
_cell.length_b   1.000
_cell.length_c   1.000
_cell.angle_alpha   90.00
_cell.angle_beta   90.00
_cell.angle_gamma   90.00
#
_symmetry.space_group_name_H-M   'P 1'
#
loop_
_entity.id
_entity.type
_entity.pdbx_description
1 polymer ?
#
loop_
_entity_poly.entity_id
_entity_poly.type
_entity_poly.pdbx_seq_one_letter_code
_entity_poly.pdbx_strand_id
1 'polypeptide(L)'
;MKPLKDNPSWLHKLGLLLVVASAPACLASVDWLGSAYLVEPGPLAARELQVWISAFHHSPLAVLRHSKPETRCAATQPPEPLATPDPLLRAPSSAIKVRVSFIIGMDGQVQSPVILEGAGPLEDRSVLETVRSWRYRPASCNSVPAEAEARVEFSSR
;
A
#
# COMPACT_ATOMS: atom_id res chain seq x y z
N MET A 1 12.77 52.65 10.54
CA MET A 1 14.21 52.96 10.74
C MET A 1 14.33 53.90 11.93
N LYS A 2 15.12 53.49 12.94
CA LYS A 2 15.56 54.17 14.19
C LYS A 2 14.55 54.40 15.33
N PRO A 3 14.99 54.42 16.62
CA PRO A 3 16.24 53.89 17.18
C PRO A 3 16.09 53.04 18.47
N LEU A 4 17.17 52.30 18.75
CA LEU A 4 17.55 51.78 20.07
C LEU A 4 17.48 52.86 21.15
N LYS A 5 17.13 52.46 22.38
CA LYS A 5 17.42 53.21 23.59
C LYS A 5 18.07 52.29 24.62
N ASP A 6 19.19 52.79 25.12
CA ASP A 6 20.19 52.15 25.95
C ASP A 6 19.78 51.91 27.40
N ASN A 7 20.43 50.90 27.96
CA ASN A 7 20.69 50.57 29.37
C ASN A 7 21.25 51.80 30.15
N PRO A 8 21.18 51.89 31.51
CA PRO A 8 22.40 51.55 32.27
C PRO A 8 22.29 51.16 33.78
N SER A 9 23.24 50.30 34.17
CA SER A 9 24.09 50.18 35.38
C SER A 9 23.83 50.94 36.71
N TRP A 10 24.01 50.22 37.84
CA TRP A 10 24.97 50.48 38.94
C TRP A 10 24.86 49.36 40.02
N LEU A 11 25.75 48.37 40.05
CA LEU A 11 26.93 48.24 40.93
C LEU A 11 26.71 48.64 42.40
N HIS A 12 26.98 47.73 43.36
CA HIS A 12 27.92 47.97 44.47
C HIS A 12 28.26 46.69 45.28
N LYS A 13 29.58 46.40 45.32
CA LYS A 13 30.43 46.06 46.49
C LYS A 13 30.17 44.73 47.24
N LEU A 14 31.06 43.74 47.09
CA LEU A 14 32.29 43.49 47.88
C LEU A 14 32.02 42.80 49.24
N GLY A 15 32.47 41.55 49.38
CA GLY A 15 32.54 40.83 50.64
C GLY A 15 33.15 39.43 50.45
N LEU A 16 34.47 39.34 50.58
CA LEU A 16 35.26 38.11 50.55
C LEU A 16 35.07 37.33 51.87
N LEU A 17 34.64 36.08 51.82
CA LEU A 17 34.83 35.11 52.92
C LEU A 17 35.19 33.75 52.31
N LEU A 18 36.46 33.39 52.50
CA LEU A 18 37.03 32.08 52.22
C LEU A 18 36.41 31.04 53.14
N VAL A 19 35.75 30.03 52.58
CA VAL A 19 35.58 28.73 53.24
C VAL A 19 36.14 27.67 52.30
N VAL A 20 37.17 27.00 52.80
CA VAL A 20 37.95 25.97 52.11
C VAL A 20 37.29 24.60 52.29
N ALA A 21 37.24 23.86 51.18
CA ALA A 21 37.25 22.41 51.02
C ALA A 21 36.20 21.52 51.72
N SER A 22 35.34 20.90 50.90
CA SER A 22 35.58 19.49 50.53
C SER A 22 34.80 19.17 49.25
N ALA A 23 35.51 18.75 48.21
CA ALA A 23 34.92 18.23 46.99
C ALA A 23 34.75 16.72 47.17
N PRO A 24 33.53 16.16 47.22
CA PRO A 24 33.35 14.78 46.83
C PRO A 24 33.45 14.75 45.31
N ALA A 25 34.50 14.08 44.82
CA ALA A 25 34.62 13.71 43.43
C ALA A 25 33.42 12.84 43.04
N CYS A 26 32.41 13.44 42.42
CA CYS A 26 31.50 12.73 41.54
C CYS A 26 31.89 13.15 40.13
N LEU A 27 32.86 12.42 39.57
CA LEU A 27 33.06 12.37 38.14
C LEU A 27 31.75 11.85 37.55
N ALA A 28 30.90 12.75 37.07
CA ALA A 28 29.95 12.38 36.03
C ALA A 28 30.80 12.08 34.80
N SER A 29 31.24 10.83 34.69
CA SER A 29 31.78 10.32 33.44
C SER A 29 30.68 10.43 32.40
N VAL A 30 30.79 11.45 31.55
CA VAL A 30 30.22 11.39 30.21
C VAL A 30 31.15 10.46 29.44
N ASP A 31 31.03 9.15 29.71
CA ASP A 31 31.61 8.14 28.85
C ASP A 31 30.69 7.98 27.64
N TRP A 32 30.92 8.85 26.66
CA TRP A 32 30.56 8.60 25.27
C TRP A 32 31.43 7.44 24.76
N LEU A 33 31.07 6.23 25.16
CA LEU A 33 31.51 5.00 24.51
C LEU A 33 30.25 4.25 24.12
N GLY A 34 30.05 4.14 22.81
CA GLY A 34 28.96 3.44 22.19
C GLY A 34 28.85 2.02 22.75
N SER A 35 27.92 1.84 23.67
CA SER A 35 27.39 0.51 23.95
C SER A 35 26.43 0.22 22.81
N ALA A 36 26.93 -0.54 21.83
CA ALA A 36 26.06 -1.34 21.00
C ALA A 36 25.26 -2.22 21.97
N TYR A 37 24.07 -1.75 22.35
CA TYR A 37 23.07 -2.58 22.98
C TYR A 37 22.78 -3.70 21.98
N LEU A 38 23.47 -4.82 22.15
CA LEU A 38 22.95 -6.09 21.73
C LEU A 38 21.66 -6.25 22.53
N VAL A 39 20.55 -5.88 21.88
CA VAL A 39 19.21 -6.23 22.35
C VAL A 39 19.16 -7.75 22.26
N GLU A 40 19.51 -8.40 23.37
CA GLU A 40 19.24 -9.82 23.55
C GLU A 40 17.75 -10.03 23.28
N PRO A 41 17.38 -10.88 22.31
CA PRO A 41 15.98 -11.11 21.98
C PRO A 41 15.26 -11.57 23.24
N GLY A 42 14.33 -10.77 23.72
CA GLY A 42 13.49 -11.15 24.85
C GLY A 42 12.76 -12.47 24.59
N PRO A 43 12.21 -13.11 25.62
CA PRO A 43 11.59 -14.43 25.51
C PRO A 43 10.47 -14.51 24.46
N LEU A 44 9.86 -13.39 24.09
CA LEU A 44 8.90 -13.29 23.00
C LEU A 44 9.56 -13.37 21.61
N ALA A 45 10.64 -12.63 21.38
CA ALA A 45 11.36 -12.64 20.10
C ALA A 45 11.97 -14.03 19.82
N ALA A 46 12.49 -14.71 20.85
CA ALA A 46 12.94 -16.09 20.74
C ALA A 46 11.79 -17.06 20.39
N ARG A 47 10.60 -16.83 20.97
CA ARG A 47 9.42 -17.67 20.71
C ARG A 47 8.82 -17.42 19.32
N GLU A 48 8.82 -16.17 18.84
CA GLU A 48 8.46 -15.83 17.47
C GLU A 48 9.42 -16.50 16.48
N LEU A 49 10.73 -16.42 16.72
CA LEU A 49 11.72 -17.10 15.87
C LEU A 49 11.47 -18.62 15.83
N GLN A 50 11.18 -19.23 16.98
CA GLN A 50 10.87 -20.66 17.07
C GLN A 50 9.59 -21.04 16.31
N VAL A 51 8.56 -20.19 16.35
CA VAL A 51 7.32 -20.39 15.57
C VAL A 51 7.61 -20.30 14.07
N TRP A 52 8.37 -19.30 13.63
CA TRP A 52 8.77 -19.16 12.23
C TRP A 52 9.58 -20.37 11.75
N ILE A 53 10.58 -20.82 12.53
CA ILE A 53 11.45 -21.96 12.18
C ILE A 53 10.65 -23.27 12.07
N SER A 54 9.69 -23.51 12.97
CA SER A 54 8.84 -24.72 12.92
C SER A 54 7.83 -24.71 11.77
N ALA A 55 7.44 -23.54 11.26
CA ALA A 55 6.56 -23.41 10.10
C ALA A 55 7.27 -23.68 8.75
N PHE A 56 8.61 -23.74 8.72
CA PHE A 56 9.37 -24.05 7.49
C PHE A 56 9.58 -25.54 7.23
N HIS A 57 9.03 -26.44 8.07
CA HIS A 57 8.96 -27.85 7.71
C HIS A 57 8.11 -28.01 6.45
N HIS A 58 8.83 -28.16 5.33
CA HIS A 58 8.33 -28.48 4.01
C HIS A 58 7.53 -29.79 4.11
N SER A 59 6.26 -29.68 4.46
CA SER A 59 5.30 -30.68 4.00
C SER A 59 5.37 -30.60 2.48
N PRO A 60 5.81 -31.66 1.78
CA PRO A 60 5.70 -31.65 0.34
C PRO A 60 4.22 -31.50 0.04
N LEU A 61 3.82 -30.34 -0.47
CA LEU A 61 2.51 -30.17 -1.06
C LEU A 61 2.45 -31.23 -2.16
N ALA A 62 1.73 -32.32 -1.90
CA ALA A 62 1.57 -33.37 -2.88
C ALA A 62 1.00 -32.70 -4.12
N VAL A 63 1.77 -32.72 -5.21
CA VAL A 63 1.30 -32.22 -6.50
C VAL A 63 0.20 -33.17 -6.93
N LEU A 64 -1.03 -32.86 -6.51
CA LEU A 64 -2.21 -33.50 -7.06
C LEU A 64 -2.11 -33.25 -8.56
N ARG A 65 -2.09 -34.33 -9.35
CA ARG A 65 -2.23 -34.21 -10.79
C ARG A 65 -3.52 -33.45 -11.01
N HIS A 66 -3.40 -32.21 -11.48
CA HIS A 66 -4.55 -31.43 -11.89
C HIS A 66 -5.21 -32.24 -13.02
N SER A 67 -6.26 -33.00 -12.68
CA SER A 67 -7.15 -33.55 -13.68
C SER A 67 -7.72 -32.33 -14.38
N LYS A 68 -7.20 -32.04 -15.57
CA LYS A 68 -7.74 -31.00 -16.46
C LYS A 68 -9.26 -31.20 -16.46
N PRO A 69 -10.07 -30.30 -15.90
CA PRO A 69 -11.51 -30.50 -15.94
C PRO A 69 -11.88 -30.50 -17.42
N GLU A 70 -12.16 -31.69 -17.94
CA GLU A 70 -12.32 -31.93 -19.37
C GLU A 70 -13.70 -31.52 -19.87
N THR A 71 -14.51 -30.89 -19.02
CA THR A 71 -15.72 -30.24 -19.44
C THR A 71 -15.39 -28.82 -19.87
N ARG A 72 -14.70 -28.67 -21.00
CA ARG A 72 -14.78 -27.41 -21.74
C ARG A 72 -16.24 -27.21 -22.13
N CYS A 73 -16.79 -26.03 -21.86
CA CYS A 73 -18.11 -25.65 -22.31
C CYS A 73 -18.24 -25.91 -23.82
N ALA A 74 -19.21 -26.75 -24.21
CA ALA A 74 -19.41 -27.15 -25.60
C ALA A 74 -20.03 -26.00 -26.43
N ALA A 75 -20.90 -25.20 -25.80
CA ALA A 75 -21.46 -23.99 -26.38
C ALA A 75 -21.23 -22.81 -25.44
N THR A 76 -20.29 -21.93 -25.78
CA THR A 76 -20.08 -20.67 -25.07
C THR A 76 -20.71 -19.52 -25.84
N GLN A 77 -21.36 -18.61 -25.11
CA GLN A 77 -21.69 -17.28 -25.62
C GLN A 77 -20.88 -16.25 -24.82
N PRO A 78 -20.18 -15.33 -25.50
CA PRO A 78 -19.46 -14.26 -24.82
C PRO A 78 -20.45 -13.28 -24.17
N PRO A 79 -20.01 -12.50 -23.17
CA PRO A 79 -20.85 -11.44 -22.60
C PRO A 79 -21.09 -10.35 -23.65
N GLU A 80 -22.29 -9.78 -23.65
CA GLU A 80 -22.70 -8.72 -24.59
C GLU A 80 -22.80 -7.38 -23.86
N PRO A 81 -22.16 -6.30 -24.35
CA PRO A 81 -22.26 -4.99 -23.70
C PRO A 81 -23.68 -4.42 -23.87
N LEU A 82 -24.29 -4.00 -22.76
CA LEU A 82 -25.61 -3.35 -22.77
C LEU A 82 -25.49 -1.85 -22.51
N ALA A 83 -24.67 -1.46 -21.52
CA ALA A 83 -24.38 -0.07 -21.22
C ALA A 83 -22.92 0.05 -20.77
N THR A 84 -22.07 0.59 -21.65
CA THR A 84 -20.64 0.77 -21.42
C THR A 84 -20.23 2.21 -21.79
N PRO A 85 -20.68 3.23 -21.02
CA PRO A 85 -20.26 4.60 -21.26
C PRO A 85 -18.74 4.75 -21.12
N ASP A 86 -18.16 5.65 -21.92
CA ASP A 86 -16.74 5.98 -21.84
C ASP A 86 -16.43 6.84 -20.60
N PRO A 87 -15.28 6.62 -19.94
CA PRO A 87 -14.87 7.43 -18.81
C PRO A 87 -14.43 8.83 -19.24
N LEU A 88 -14.65 9.82 -18.36
CA LEU A 88 -14.22 11.19 -18.59
C LEU A 88 -12.74 11.36 -18.20
N LEU A 89 -11.86 11.35 -19.20
CA LEU A 89 -10.43 11.57 -19.01
C LEU A 89 -10.10 13.06 -19.09
N ARG A 90 -9.30 13.57 -18.14
CA ARG A 90 -9.01 15.02 -18.02
C ARG A 90 -7.65 15.42 -18.59
N ALA A 91 -6.65 14.54 -18.55
CA ALA A 91 -5.31 14.89 -19.00
C ALA A 91 -5.23 15.12 -20.54
N PRO A 92 -4.23 15.90 -21.00
CA PRO A 92 -4.04 16.18 -22.43
C PRO A 92 -3.73 14.90 -23.22
N SER A 93 -4.29 14.83 -24.42
CA SER A 93 -4.60 13.60 -25.16
C SER A 93 -3.43 12.83 -25.79
N SER A 94 -2.18 13.24 -25.60
CA SER A 94 -1.08 12.62 -26.34
C SER A 94 -0.49 11.36 -25.71
N ALA A 95 -0.92 10.93 -24.51
CA ALA A 95 -0.28 9.79 -23.83
C ALA A 95 -1.11 9.07 -22.75
N ILE A 96 -2.41 9.31 -22.60
CA ILE A 96 -3.17 8.60 -21.56
C ILE A 96 -3.43 7.19 -22.03
N LYS A 97 -3.01 6.21 -21.23
CA LYS A 97 -3.32 4.79 -21.41
C LYS A 97 -3.69 4.21 -20.04
N VAL A 98 -4.92 3.71 -19.92
CA VAL A 98 -5.40 3.03 -18.72
C VAL A 98 -5.92 1.65 -19.11
N ARG A 99 -5.38 0.59 -18.52
CA ARG A 99 -5.83 -0.79 -18.73
C ARG A 99 -6.49 -1.31 -17.48
N VAL A 100 -7.64 -1.96 -17.65
CA VAL A 100 -8.45 -2.47 -16.55
C VAL A 100 -8.78 -3.94 -16.79
N SER A 101 -8.66 -4.76 -15.75
CA SER A 101 -9.21 -6.13 -15.70
C SER A 101 -10.43 -6.12 -14.79
N PHE A 102 -11.46 -6.87 -15.13
CA PHE A 102 -12.64 -7.04 -14.28
C PHE A 102 -13.36 -8.35 -14.58
N ILE A 103 -14.28 -8.72 -13.69
CA ILE A 103 -15.16 -9.89 -13.85
C ILE A 103 -16.55 -9.38 -14.20
N ILE A 104 -17.18 -9.97 -15.21
CA ILE A 104 -18.60 -9.80 -15.49
C ILE A 104 -19.31 -10.93 -14.76
N GLY A 105 -20.13 -10.58 -13.76
CA GLY A 105 -20.90 -11.54 -12.98
C GLY A 105 -21.98 -12.22 -13.80
N MET A 106 -22.51 -13.34 -13.29
CA MET A 106 -23.65 -14.04 -13.89
C MET A 106 -24.94 -13.20 -13.92
N ASP A 107 -24.98 -12.10 -13.17
CA ASP A 107 -26.04 -11.08 -13.16
C ASP A 107 -25.81 -9.95 -14.18
N GLY A 108 -24.68 -9.98 -14.90
CA GLY A 108 -24.31 -8.95 -15.86
C GLY A 108 -23.69 -7.69 -15.25
N GLN A 109 -23.43 -7.65 -13.94
CA GLN A 109 -22.75 -6.54 -13.30
C GLN A 109 -21.24 -6.73 -13.32
N VAL A 110 -20.50 -5.62 -13.40
CA VAL A 110 -19.04 -5.64 -13.28
C VAL A 110 -18.64 -5.78 -11.81
N GLN A 111 -17.76 -6.73 -11.54
CA GLN A 111 -17.20 -7.05 -10.24
C GLN A 111 -15.67 -6.94 -10.27
N SER A 112 -15.10 -6.63 -9.11
CA SER A 112 -13.65 -6.63 -8.89
C SER A 112 -12.81 -5.93 -9.98
N PRO A 113 -13.13 -4.69 -10.39
CA PRO A 113 -12.31 -3.99 -11.36
C PRO A 113 -10.96 -3.60 -10.75
N VAL A 114 -9.89 -3.87 -11.48
CA VAL A 114 -8.49 -3.64 -11.09
C VAL A 114 -7.75 -2.93 -12.21
N ILE A 115 -7.02 -1.88 -11.88
CA ILE A 115 -6.10 -1.19 -12.80
C ILE A 115 -4.87 -2.09 -13.02
N LEU A 116 -4.62 -2.44 -14.27
CA LEU A 116 -3.42 -3.15 -14.72
C LEU A 116 -2.31 -2.18 -15.13
N GLU A 117 -2.70 -1.06 -15.72
CA GLU A 117 -1.81 0.03 -16.15
C GLU A 117 -2.58 1.33 -15.95
N GLY A 118 -2.02 2.28 -15.20
CA GLY A 118 -2.69 3.52 -14.83
C GLY A 118 -2.05 4.75 -15.45
N ALA A 119 -2.82 5.83 -15.55
CA ALA A 119 -2.36 7.12 -16.06
C ALA A 119 -2.30 8.22 -14.99
N GLY A 120 -2.62 7.87 -13.74
CA GLY A 120 -2.60 8.77 -12.60
C GLY A 120 -3.84 8.58 -11.71
N PRO A 121 -3.77 8.95 -10.41
CA PRO A 121 -4.87 8.66 -9.47
C PRO A 121 -6.24 9.26 -9.85
N LEU A 122 -6.26 10.37 -10.60
CA LEU A 122 -7.51 11.02 -11.01
C LEU A 122 -8.16 10.26 -12.17
N GLU A 123 -7.39 9.94 -13.20
CA GLU A 123 -7.79 9.17 -14.37
C GLU A 123 -8.20 7.75 -13.96
N ASP A 124 -7.37 7.09 -13.16
CA ASP A 124 -7.62 5.74 -12.66
C ASP A 124 -8.93 5.67 -11.86
N ARG A 125 -9.21 6.67 -11.01
CA ARG A 125 -10.46 6.75 -10.27
C ARG A 125 -11.66 6.91 -11.20
N SER A 126 -11.58 7.85 -12.14
CA SER A 126 -12.68 8.09 -13.09
C SER A 126 -12.99 6.85 -13.94
N VAL A 127 -11.94 6.16 -14.38
CA VAL A 127 -12.06 4.89 -15.11
C VAL A 127 -12.73 3.82 -14.25
N LEU A 128 -12.26 3.61 -13.02
CA LEU A 128 -12.85 2.60 -12.11
C LEU A 128 -14.32 2.91 -11.77
N GLU A 129 -14.66 4.17 -11.52
CA GLU A 129 -16.04 4.59 -11.26
C GLU A 129 -16.95 4.30 -12.45
N THR A 130 -16.48 4.61 -13.66
CA THR A 130 -17.24 4.37 -14.89
C THR A 130 -17.39 2.87 -15.16
N VAL A 131 -16.32 2.08 -15.09
CA VAL A 131 -16.33 0.63 -15.32
C VAL A 131 -17.25 -0.11 -14.34
N ARG A 132 -17.33 0.32 -13.07
CA ARG A 132 -18.28 -0.24 -12.08
C ARG A 132 -19.74 -0.04 -12.47
N SER A 133 -20.05 1.03 -13.20
CA SER A 133 -21.42 1.32 -13.64
C SER A 133 -21.84 0.50 -14.86
N TRP A 134 -20.91 -0.17 -15.54
CA TRP A 134 -21.19 -0.91 -16.75
C TRP A 134 -22.15 -2.07 -16.53
N ARG A 135 -22.92 -2.39 -17.57
CA ARG A 135 -23.90 -3.48 -17.59
C ARG A 135 -23.72 -4.33 -18.83
N TYR A 136 -23.81 -5.63 -18.63
CA TYR A 136 -23.66 -6.66 -19.66
C TYR A 136 -24.83 -7.64 -19.62
N ARG A 137 -25.09 -8.29 -20.76
CA ARG A 137 -25.69 -9.62 -20.76
C ARG A 137 -24.56 -10.59 -20.36
N PRO A 138 -24.74 -11.43 -19.34
CA PRO A 138 -23.68 -12.32 -18.87
C PRO A 138 -23.26 -13.29 -19.97
N ALA A 139 -22.02 -13.79 -19.87
CA ALA A 139 -21.60 -14.92 -20.67
C ALA A 139 -22.48 -16.14 -20.35
N SER A 140 -22.55 -17.11 -21.26
CA SER A 140 -23.24 -18.37 -20.98
C SER A 140 -22.41 -19.57 -21.41
N CYS A 141 -22.55 -20.65 -20.65
CA CYS A 141 -22.02 -21.97 -20.95
C CYS A 141 -23.19 -22.93 -21.01
N ASN A 142 -23.46 -23.51 -22.18
CA ASN A 142 -24.60 -24.41 -22.40
C ASN A 142 -25.91 -23.78 -21.89
N SER A 143 -26.16 -22.51 -22.24
CA SER A 143 -27.32 -21.70 -21.82
C SER A 143 -27.41 -21.34 -20.33
N VAL A 144 -26.44 -21.73 -19.51
CA VAL A 144 -26.35 -21.32 -18.10
C VAL A 144 -25.45 -20.08 -18.00
N PRO A 145 -25.90 -18.98 -17.36
CA PRO A 145 -25.04 -17.82 -17.11
C PRO A 145 -23.75 -18.21 -16.39
N ALA A 146 -22.64 -17.65 -16.84
CA ALA A 146 -21.32 -17.90 -16.30
C ALA A 146 -20.54 -16.58 -16.17
N GLU A 147 -19.65 -16.52 -15.20
CA GLU A 147 -18.76 -15.39 -15.04
C GLU A 147 -17.73 -15.34 -16.18
N ALA A 148 -17.32 -14.13 -16.57
CA ALA A 148 -16.31 -13.93 -17.59
C ALA A 148 -15.29 -12.86 -17.16
N GLU A 149 -14.01 -13.14 -17.31
CA GLU A 149 -12.96 -12.14 -17.16
C GLU A 149 -12.86 -11.30 -18.43
N ALA A 150 -12.79 -9.98 -18.27
CA ALA A 150 -12.63 -9.03 -19.38
C ALA A 150 -11.48 -8.07 -19.10
N ARG A 151 -10.86 -7.59 -20.19
CA ARG A 151 -9.81 -6.57 -20.16
C ARG A 151 -10.11 -5.50 -21.18
N VAL A 152 -9.98 -4.24 -20.78
CA VAL A 152 -10.20 -3.08 -21.64
C VAL A 152 -9.06 -2.10 -21.51
N GLU A 153 -8.83 -1.33 -22.56
CA GLU A 153 -7.85 -0.26 -22.63
C GLU A 153 -8.56 1.03 -23.03
N PHE A 154 -8.32 2.09 -22.26
CA PHE A 154 -8.73 3.43 -22.58
C PHE A 154 -7.50 4.21 -23.00
N SER A 155 -7.57 4.84 -24.17
CA SER A 155 -6.55 5.77 -24.64
C SER A 155 -7.18 7.07 -25.12
N SER A 156 -6.45 8.16 -24.93
CA SER A 156 -6.83 9.44 -25.51
C SER A 156 -6.56 9.45 -27.02
N ARG A 157 -7.53 9.91 -27.81
CA ARG A 157 -7.44 10.04 -29.27
C ARG A 157 -6.75 11.33 -29.71
#